data_AF-A0AAW9BR06-F1
#
_entry.id   AF-A0AAW9BR06-F1
#
_cell.length_a   1.000
_cell.length_b   1.000
_cell.length_c   1.000
_cell.angle_alpha   90.00
_cell.angle_beta   90.00
_cell.angle_gamma   90.00
#
_symmetry.space_group_name_H-M   'P 1'
#
loop_
_entity.id
_entity.type
_entity.pdbx_description
1 polymer ?
#
loop_
_entity_poly.entity_id
_entity_poly.type
_entity_poly.pdbx_seq_one_letter_code
_entity_poly.pdbx_strand_id
1 'polypeptide(L)'
;GLRAHELLTLHPREVRAPDQRPALTSKWTGRDGVIYTVEGKGGLVREVLIPSHLAERLESLRLPSPVRIEDRGIYYTSHYAVTGGQKWSNSFSAASKRVLGWSEGAHGLRHSYAQERMHELQKAGFNRDLALETVSQEMGHFRPEITEVYLR
;
A
#
# COMPACT_ATOMS: atom_id res chain seq x y z
N GLY A 1 2.07 1.76 -2.47
CA GLY A 1 1.93 0.51 -3.24
C GLY A 1 1.39 -0.59 -2.34
N LEU A 2 0.10 -0.52 -1.99
CA LEU A 2 -0.54 -1.53 -1.15
C LEU A 2 -0.79 -2.81 -1.95
N ARG A 3 -0.88 -3.94 -1.27
CA ARG A 3 -1.44 -5.18 -1.83
C ARG A 3 -2.97 -5.10 -1.78
N ALA A 4 -3.63 -5.85 -2.65
CA ALA A 4 -5.09 -5.85 -2.74
C ALA A 4 -5.79 -6.13 -1.39
N HIS A 5 -5.32 -7.13 -0.63
CA HIS A 5 -5.90 -7.47 0.67
C HIS A 5 -5.57 -6.44 1.77
N GLU A 6 -4.46 -5.71 1.66
CA GLU A 6 -4.05 -4.69 2.65
C GLU A 6 -5.08 -3.55 2.72
N LEU A 7 -5.87 -3.32 1.66
CA LEU A 7 -6.98 -2.36 1.67
C LEU A 7 -8.06 -2.74 2.71
N LEU A 8 -8.26 -4.03 2.98
CA LEU A 8 -9.24 -4.53 3.96
C LEU A 8 -8.76 -4.40 5.40
N THR A 9 -7.50 -4.02 5.61
CA THR A 9 -6.86 -4.00 6.94
C THR A 9 -6.37 -2.61 7.32
N LEU A 10 -6.75 -1.57 6.58
CA LEU A 10 -6.41 -0.18 6.88
C LEU A 10 -6.86 0.22 8.30
N HIS A 11 -5.96 0.87 9.03
CA HIS A 11 -6.20 1.34 10.39
C HIS A 11 -5.35 2.59 10.69
N PRO A 12 -5.83 3.61 11.43
CA PRO A 12 -4.96 4.74 11.79
C PRO A 12 -3.79 4.28 12.65
N ARG A 13 -2.62 4.89 12.43
CA ARG A 13 -1.37 4.59 13.14
C ARG A 13 -1.47 4.75 14.66
N GLU A 14 -2.29 5.68 15.12
CA GLU A 14 -2.51 5.94 16.55
C GLU A 14 -3.31 4.84 17.25
N VAL A 15 -4.08 4.05 16.49
CA VAL A 15 -4.90 2.97 17.04
C VAL A 15 -4.24 1.61 16.89
N ARG A 16 -3.48 1.39 15.81
CA ARG A 16 -2.68 0.17 15.62
C ARG A 16 -1.25 0.50 15.23
N ALA A 17 -0.33 0.20 16.14
CA ALA A 17 1.11 0.32 15.91
C ALA A 17 1.62 -0.71 14.89
N PRO A 18 2.65 -0.38 14.09
CA PRO A 18 3.34 -1.33 13.24
C PRO A 18 4.24 -2.25 14.07
N ASP A 19 4.62 -3.39 13.49
CA ASP A 19 5.66 -4.23 14.09
C ASP A 19 7.00 -3.50 14.14
N GLN A 20 7.79 -3.79 15.17
CA GLN A 20 9.14 -3.22 15.31
C GLN A 20 10.06 -3.71 14.19
N ARG A 21 10.60 -2.75 13.44
CA ARG A 21 11.56 -2.98 12.34
C ARG A 21 12.49 -1.79 12.21
N PRO A 22 13.70 -1.98 11.66
CA PRO A 22 14.50 -0.88 11.16
C PRO A 22 13.67 -0.05 10.18
N ALA A 23 13.65 1.27 10.40
CA ALA A 23 12.96 2.22 9.56
C ALA A 23 13.95 3.33 9.18
N LEU A 24 14.17 3.51 7.88
CA LEU A 24 15.00 4.61 7.40
C LEU A 24 14.27 5.94 7.57
N THR A 25 15.03 6.98 7.89
CA THR A 25 14.53 8.36 7.97
C THR A 25 14.10 8.92 6.61
N SER A 26 14.53 8.29 5.50
CA SER A 26 14.15 8.62 4.13
C SER A 26 12.75 8.16 3.73
N LYS A 27 12.06 7.35 4.57
CA LYS A 27 10.69 6.94 4.31
C LYS A 27 9.82 8.17 4.10
N TRP A 28 9.04 8.16 3.03
CA TRP A 28 8.07 9.21 2.72
C TRP A 28 8.68 10.57 2.34
N THR A 29 10.00 10.71 2.25
CA THR A 29 10.64 11.99 1.84
C THR A 29 10.05 12.54 0.54
N GLY A 30 9.63 13.80 0.58
CA GLY A 30 9.02 14.48 -0.57
C GLY A 30 7.56 14.12 -0.83
N ARG A 31 6.88 13.46 0.12
CA ARG A 31 5.45 13.18 0.07
C ARG A 31 4.76 13.65 1.35
N ASP A 32 3.60 14.28 1.18
CA ASP A 32 2.73 14.69 2.28
C ASP A 32 1.54 13.74 2.41
N GLY A 33 1.15 13.47 3.65
CA GLY A 33 0.01 12.61 3.93
C GLY A 33 -0.09 12.21 5.40
N VAL A 34 -1.02 11.30 5.67
CA VAL A 34 -1.31 10.75 6.99
C VAL A 34 -0.82 9.31 7.04
N ILE A 35 -0.16 8.94 8.14
CA ILE A 35 0.33 7.57 8.34
C ILE A 35 -0.81 6.68 8.82
N TYR A 36 -1.04 5.60 8.07
CA TYR A 36 -1.90 4.49 8.44
C TYR A 36 -1.06 3.22 8.58
N THR A 37 -1.66 2.17 9.13
CA THR A 37 -1.07 0.83 9.10
C THR A 37 -1.95 -0.14 8.32
N VAL A 38 -1.30 -1.15 7.75
CA VAL A 38 -1.93 -2.30 7.11
C VAL A 38 -1.29 -3.58 7.63
N GLU A 39 -2.06 -4.65 7.65
CA GLU A 39 -1.57 -6.00 7.90
C GLU A 39 -1.23 -6.67 6.56
N GLY A 40 0.05 -6.98 6.37
CA GLY A 40 0.58 -7.63 5.18
C GLY A 40 0.76 -9.14 5.36
N LYS A 41 1.60 -9.72 4.50
CA LYS A 41 1.89 -11.16 4.51
C LYS A 41 2.42 -11.61 5.88
N GLY A 42 1.84 -12.68 6.43
CA GLY A 42 2.26 -13.27 7.71
C GLY A 42 1.69 -12.57 8.95
N GLY A 43 0.64 -11.75 8.81
CA GLY A 43 0.05 -11.00 9.94
C GLY A 43 0.84 -9.76 10.33
N LEU A 44 1.81 -9.39 9.50
CA LEU A 44 2.82 -8.40 9.79
C LEU A 44 2.31 -6.98 9.52
N VAL A 45 2.30 -6.13 10.54
CA VAL A 45 1.78 -4.77 10.47
C VAL A 45 2.87 -3.80 10.03
N ARG A 46 2.57 -3.00 9.00
CA ARG A 46 3.49 -1.99 8.46
C ARG A 46 2.79 -0.65 8.26
N GLU A 47 3.58 0.40 8.26
CA GLU A 47 3.11 1.74 7.93
C GLU A 47 2.93 1.93 6.42
N VAL A 48 1.96 2.77 6.07
CA VAL A 48 1.73 3.32 4.74
C VAL A 48 1.40 4.80 4.85
N LEU A 49 1.87 5.60 3.91
CA LEU A 49 1.45 7.00 3.78
C LEU A 49 0.23 7.08 2.85
N ILE A 50 -0.82 7.76 3.30
CA ILE A 50 -2.01 8.06 2.50
C ILE A 50 -2.09 9.57 2.29
N PRO A 51 -2.19 10.10 1.05
CA PRO A 51 -2.37 11.53 0.81
C PRO A 51 -3.54 12.10 1.63
N SER A 52 -3.38 13.29 2.20
CA SER A 52 -4.32 13.85 3.19
C SER A 52 -5.78 13.86 2.70
N HIS A 53 -6.01 14.31 1.46
CA HIS A 53 -7.35 14.32 0.86
C HIS A 53 -7.96 12.92 0.69
N LEU A 54 -7.15 11.86 0.51
CA LEU A 54 -7.63 10.48 0.48
C LEU A 54 -7.85 9.94 1.89
N ALA A 55 -7.05 10.36 2.87
CA ALA A 55 -7.26 10.01 4.27
C ALA A 55 -8.59 10.61 4.78
N GLU A 56 -8.87 11.87 4.49
CA GLU A 56 -10.16 12.51 4.79
C GLU A 56 -11.35 11.74 4.18
N ARG A 57 -11.23 11.36 2.90
CA ARG A 57 -12.26 10.53 2.24
C ARG A 57 -12.37 9.14 2.88
N LEU A 58 -11.26 8.52 3.25
CA LEU A 58 -11.26 7.22 3.94
C LEU A 58 -11.98 7.33 5.28
N GLU A 59 -11.72 8.38 6.06
CA GLU A 59 -12.39 8.63 7.34
C GLU A 59 -13.89 8.85 7.19
N SER A 60 -14.34 9.51 6.12
CA SER A 60 -15.78 9.63 5.81
C SER A 60 -16.46 8.28 5.53
N LEU A 61 -15.67 7.24 5.22
CA LEU A 61 -16.12 5.86 4.98
C LEU A 61 -15.91 4.95 6.20
N ARG A 62 -15.54 5.50 7.36
CA ARG A 62 -15.36 4.72 8.59
C ARG A 62 -16.67 4.05 8.99
N LEU A 63 -16.61 2.75 9.26
CA LEU A 63 -17.77 1.98 9.70
C LEU A 63 -18.03 2.24 11.21
N PRO A 64 -19.31 2.30 11.64
CA PRO A 64 -19.64 2.41 13.06
C PRO A 64 -19.11 1.23 13.90
N SER A 65 -19.02 0.05 13.29
CA SER A 65 -18.42 -1.15 13.85
C SER A 65 -17.65 -1.91 12.76
N PRO A 66 -16.52 -2.57 13.11
CA PRO A 66 -15.76 -3.32 12.14
C PRO A 66 -16.56 -4.51 11.59
N VAL A 67 -16.36 -4.83 10.32
CA VAL A 67 -17.03 -5.93 9.63
C VAL A 67 -16.03 -7.00 9.21
N ARG A 68 -16.46 -8.26 9.28
CA ARG A 68 -15.68 -9.40 8.81
C ARG A 68 -15.89 -9.58 7.31
N ILE A 69 -14.79 -9.61 6.55
CA ILE A 69 -14.79 -9.81 5.10
C ILE A 69 -13.99 -11.07 4.80
N GLU A 70 -14.54 -11.96 3.98
CA GLU A 70 -13.81 -13.09 3.43
C GLU A 70 -13.25 -12.73 2.04
N ASP A 71 -11.96 -12.95 1.83
CA ASP A 71 -11.31 -12.91 0.52
C ASP A 71 -10.47 -14.17 0.32
N ARG A 72 -10.84 -14.98 -0.68
CA ARG A 72 -10.17 -16.25 -1.04
C ARG A 72 -9.95 -17.20 0.16
N GLY A 73 -10.95 -17.35 1.02
CA GLY A 73 -10.89 -18.23 2.21
C GLY A 73 -10.12 -17.64 3.41
N ILE A 74 -9.62 -16.41 3.31
CA ILE A 74 -8.99 -15.69 4.42
C ILE A 74 -9.98 -14.64 4.95
N TYR A 75 -10.08 -14.55 6.27
CA TYR A 75 -10.94 -13.57 6.94
C TYR A 75 -10.15 -12.35 7.36
N TYR A 76 -10.70 -11.18 7.08
CA TYR A 76 -10.17 -9.86 7.42
C TYR A 76 -11.19 -9.08 8.23
N THR A 77 -10.71 -8.19 9.11
CA THR A 77 -11.54 -7.24 9.86
C THR A 77 -11.36 -5.85 9.25
N SER A 78 -12.37 -5.39 8.50
CA SER A 78 -12.35 -4.08 7.87
C SER A 78 -13.05 -3.03 8.73
N HIS A 79 -12.42 -1.87 8.84
CA HIS A 79 -12.92 -0.72 9.61
C HIS A 79 -13.50 0.38 8.70
N TYR A 80 -13.38 0.22 7.38
CA TYR A 80 -13.82 1.18 6.39
C TYR A 80 -14.70 0.50 5.34
N ALA A 81 -15.67 1.24 4.82
CA ALA A 81 -16.54 0.83 3.72
C ALA A 81 -15.81 0.91 2.36
N VAL A 82 -14.62 0.32 2.29
CA VAL A 82 -13.81 0.20 1.08
C VAL A 82 -13.64 -1.26 0.71
N THR A 83 -13.51 -1.53 -0.59
CA THR A 83 -13.27 -2.89 -1.09
C THR A 83 -11.77 -3.19 -1.20
N GLY A 84 -11.43 -4.47 -1.20
CA GLY A 84 -10.07 -4.98 -1.36
C GLY A 84 -10.07 -6.38 -1.98
N GLY A 85 -8.92 -7.03 -1.95
CA GLY A 85 -8.77 -8.42 -2.37
C GLY A 85 -9.14 -8.68 -3.84
N GLN A 86 -9.73 -9.84 -4.11
CA GLN A 86 -10.13 -10.26 -5.44
C GLN A 86 -11.21 -9.35 -6.04
N LYS A 87 -12.17 -8.88 -5.24
CA LYS A 87 -13.27 -8.00 -5.70
C LYS A 87 -12.74 -6.68 -6.23
N TRP A 88 -11.89 -6.00 -5.46
CA TRP A 88 -11.21 -4.79 -5.92
C TRP A 88 -10.37 -5.03 -7.17
N SER A 89 -9.58 -6.12 -7.19
CA SER A 89 -8.70 -6.44 -8.31
C SER A 89 -9.47 -6.67 -9.62
N ASN A 90 -10.64 -7.33 -9.53
CA ASN A 90 -11.54 -7.53 -10.66
C ASN A 90 -12.17 -6.22 -11.12
N SER A 91 -12.63 -5.40 -10.18
CA SER A 91 -13.21 -4.08 -10.46
C SER A 91 -12.22 -3.17 -11.19
N PHE A 92 -10.97 -3.11 -10.72
CA PHE A 92 -9.90 -2.36 -11.37
C PHE A 92 -9.65 -2.88 -12.79
N SER A 93 -9.48 -4.19 -12.95
CA SER A 93 -9.19 -4.78 -14.26
C SER A 93 -10.32 -4.54 -15.27
N ALA A 94 -11.58 -4.64 -14.83
CA ALA A 94 -12.74 -4.35 -15.67
C ALA A 94 -12.79 -2.86 -16.08
N ALA A 95 -12.50 -1.95 -15.15
CA ALA A 95 -12.43 -0.52 -15.43
C ALA A 95 -11.32 -0.19 -16.45
N SER A 96 -10.10 -0.72 -16.25
CA SER A 96 -8.98 -0.51 -17.17
C SER A 96 -9.30 -1.04 -18.57
N LYS A 97 -9.87 -2.24 -18.69
CA LYS A 97 -10.28 -2.78 -20.00
C LYS A 97 -11.32 -1.90 -20.70
N ARG A 98 -12.30 -1.35 -19.98
CA ARG A 98 -13.32 -0.46 -20.57
C ARG A 98 -12.74 0.88 -21.03
N VAL A 99 -11.81 1.45 -20.26
CA VAL A 99 -11.32 2.82 -20.50
C VAL A 99 -10.10 2.82 -21.42
N LEU A 100 -9.22 1.83 -21.30
CA LEU A 100 -7.92 1.78 -21.97
C LEU A 100 -7.80 0.64 -23.00
N GLY A 101 -8.76 -0.30 -23.03
CA GLY A 101 -8.72 -1.48 -23.91
C GLY A 101 -7.85 -2.63 -23.41
N TRP A 102 -7.08 -2.45 -22.34
CA TRP A 102 -6.19 -3.47 -21.74
C TRP A 102 -6.10 -3.34 -20.22
N SER A 103 -5.46 -4.30 -19.55
CA SER A 103 -5.26 -4.29 -18.10
C SER A 103 -4.10 -5.18 -17.68
N GLU A 104 -3.10 -4.60 -17.00
CA GLU A 104 -2.04 -5.31 -16.26
C GLU A 104 -2.51 -5.80 -14.86
N GLY A 105 -3.80 -5.61 -14.58
CA GLY A 105 -4.41 -5.93 -13.30
C GLY A 105 -3.99 -4.94 -12.22
N ALA A 106 -4.61 -5.08 -11.05
CA ALA A 106 -4.39 -4.14 -9.95
C ALA A 106 -2.98 -4.26 -9.33
N HIS A 107 -2.26 -5.33 -9.63
CA HIS A 107 -0.85 -5.48 -9.25
C HIS A 107 0.06 -4.48 -9.97
N GLY A 108 -0.28 -4.07 -11.19
CA GLY A 108 0.45 -3.03 -11.93
C GLY A 108 0.60 -1.73 -11.16
N LEU A 109 -0.39 -1.35 -10.34
CA LEU A 109 -0.29 -0.16 -9.47
C LEU A 109 0.83 -0.26 -8.44
N ARG A 110 1.18 -1.48 -8.00
CA ARG A 110 2.29 -1.70 -7.08
C ARG A 110 3.63 -1.59 -7.79
N HIS A 111 3.72 -1.97 -9.07
CA HIS A 111 4.87 -1.70 -9.93
C HIS A 111 5.05 -0.19 -10.14
N SER A 112 4.01 0.52 -10.58
CA SER A 112 4.05 1.97 -10.78
C SER A 112 4.51 2.69 -9.53
N TYR A 113 3.96 2.31 -8.36
CA TYR A 113 4.41 2.88 -7.09
C TYR A 113 5.91 2.70 -6.85
N ALA A 114 6.46 1.50 -7.07
CA ALA A 114 7.86 1.21 -6.82
C ALA A 114 8.77 2.02 -7.76
N GLN A 115 8.43 2.03 -9.06
CA GLN A 115 9.17 2.74 -10.10
C GLN A 115 9.14 4.26 -9.88
N GLU A 116 7.97 4.84 -9.65
CA GLU A 116 7.80 6.26 -9.36
C GLU A 116 8.55 6.65 -8.09
N ARG A 117 8.44 5.84 -7.02
CA ARG A 117 9.11 6.15 -5.75
C ARG A 117 10.63 6.09 -5.86
N MET A 118 11.18 5.13 -6.61
CA MET A 118 12.61 5.09 -6.93
C MET A 118 13.04 6.38 -7.63
N HIS A 119 12.27 6.82 -8.63
CA HIS A 119 12.58 8.04 -9.37
C HIS A 119 12.52 9.29 -8.47
N GLU A 120 11.48 9.43 -7.65
CA GLU A 120 11.33 10.55 -6.71
C GLU A 120 12.51 10.65 -5.72
N LEU A 121 12.92 9.51 -5.14
CA LEU A 121 14.03 9.47 -4.19
C LEU A 121 15.37 9.78 -4.88
N GLN A 122 15.61 9.22 -6.06
CA GLN A 122 16.82 9.54 -6.81
C GLN A 122 16.88 11.01 -7.22
N LYS A 123 15.74 11.59 -7.62
CA LYS A 123 15.63 13.03 -7.92
C LYS A 123 15.86 13.90 -6.68
N ALA A 124 15.52 13.40 -5.49
CA ALA A 124 15.82 14.04 -4.21
C ALA A 124 17.30 13.88 -3.76
N GLY A 125 18.15 13.24 -4.57
CA GLY A 125 19.58 13.11 -4.31
C GLY A 125 19.98 11.83 -3.58
N PHE A 126 19.04 10.91 -3.30
CA PHE A 126 19.39 9.62 -2.72
C PHE A 126 20.05 8.72 -3.77
N ASN A 127 21.12 8.03 -3.39
CA ASN A 127 21.72 7.02 -4.26
C ASN A 127 20.75 5.82 -4.46
N ARG A 128 20.99 5.01 -5.49
CA ARG A 128 20.11 3.91 -5.87
C ARG A 128 19.86 2.92 -4.72
N ASP A 129 20.89 2.57 -3.96
CA ASP A 129 20.78 1.54 -2.92
C ASP A 129 19.93 2.02 -1.75
N LEU A 130 20.16 3.25 -1.28
CA LEU A 130 19.34 3.86 -0.24
C LEU A 130 17.90 4.08 -0.72
N ALA A 131 17.71 4.48 -1.98
CA ALA A 131 16.37 4.57 -2.57
C ALA A 131 15.68 3.19 -2.59
N LEU A 132 16.36 2.15 -3.06
CA LEU A 132 15.82 0.79 -3.13
C LEU A 132 15.45 0.25 -1.74
N GLU A 133 16.30 0.45 -0.74
CA GLU A 133 16.02 0.06 0.64
C GLU A 133 14.79 0.82 1.17
N THR A 134 14.73 2.12 0.95
CA THR A 134 13.58 2.95 1.34
C THR A 134 12.28 2.42 0.71
N VAL A 135 12.25 2.24 -0.62
CA VAL A 135 11.06 1.71 -1.33
C VAL A 135 10.70 0.32 -0.82
N SER A 136 11.68 -0.52 -0.52
CA SER A 136 11.44 -1.85 0.02
C SER A 136 10.72 -1.82 1.36
N GLN A 137 11.12 -0.92 2.26
CA GLN A 137 10.46 -0.73 3.56
C GLN A 137 9.04 -0.16 3.38
N GLU A 138 8.86 0.82 2.49
CA GLU A 138 7.55 1.39 2.13
C GLU A 138 6.61 0.36 1.49
N MET A 139 7.16 -0.67 0.84
CA MET A 139 6.41 -1.80 0.27
C MET A 139 6.23 -2.98 1.24
N GLY A 140 6.91 -2.98 2.39
CA GLY A 140 6.85 -4.05 3.37
C GLY A 140 7.67 -5.29 2.99
N HIS A 141 8.79 -5.11 2.30
CA HIS A 141 9.79 -6.15 2.05
C HIS A 141 10.91 -6.07 3.10
N PHE A 142 11.39 -7.23 3.56
CA PHE A 142 12.53 -7.31 4.49
C PHE A 142 13.89 -7.22 3.79
N ARG A 143 13.91 -7.51 2.49
CA ARG A 143 15.11 -7.63 1.66
C ARG A 143 14.93 -6.70 0.45
N PRO A 144 15.76 -5.65 0.29
CA PRO A 144 15.60 -4.66 -0.78
C PRO A 144 15.54 -5.26 -2.19
N GLU A 145 16.30 -6.31 -2.46
CA GLU A 145 16.35 -7.03 -3.74
C GLU A 145 15.00 -7.63 -4.16
N ILE A 146 14.08 -7.89 -3.21
CA ILE A 146 12.71 -8.31 -3.54
C ILE A 146 11.98 -7.20 -4.31
N THR A 147 12.34 -5.94 -4.07
CA THR A 147 11.73 -4.77 -4.72
C THR A 147 12.17 -4.64 -6.18
N GLU A 148 13.31 -5.22 -6.57
CA GLU A 148 13.79 -5.13 -7.96
C GLU A 148 12.86 -5.79 -8.97
N VAL A 149 12.06 -6.78 -8.56
CA VAL A 149 11.06 -7.40 -9.45
C VAL A 149 10.00 -6.40 -9.94
N TYR A 150 9.83 -5.28 -9.22
CA TYR A 150 8.88 -4.23 -9.57
C TYR A 150 9.50 -3.14 -10.47
N LEU A 151 10.83 -3.15 -10.67
CA LEU A 151 11.56 -2.08 -11.37
C LEU A 151 11.90 -2.43 -12.83
N ARG A 152 11.35 -3.54 -13.33
CA ARG A 152 11.52 -4.00 -14.72
C ARG A 152 10.52 -3.34 -15.65
#